data_AF-A0A973BUT6-F1
#
_entry.id   AF-A0A973BUT6-F1
#
_cell.length_a   1.000
_cell.length_b   1.000
_cell.length_c   1.000
_cell.angle_alpha   90.00
_cell.angle_beta   90.00
_cell.angle_gamma   90.00
#
_symmetry.space_group_name_H-M   'P 1'
#
loop_
_entity.id
_entity.type
_entity.pdbx_description
1 polymer ?
#
loop_
_entity_poly.entity_id
_entity_poly.type
_entity_poly.pdbx_seq_one_letter_code
_entity_poly.pdbx_strand_id
1 'polypeptide(L)'
;MSTQDGLTLIGANCETTYEGPGIGFWDLGCADLVQVPDGIDQSQRSALYRDAAVDYIGENLDRVPTVLMARPGRDLSVWDTETMIESNVNEGRERWASRIGLWQYWVLVPLAAFGWWRWPSPQARWPVLVMATLSIVVIPAFYGIPRFRIPAEIAIVLGAAVSVDAIVQRVVGMRRSSSANNHSATIAEPSGVT
;
A
#
# COMPACT_ATOMS: atom_id res chain seq x y z
N MET A 1 4.63 27.44 6.03
CA MET A 1 4.08 26.58 4.97
C MET A 1 5.23 26.07 4.11
N SER A 2 5.11 24.84 3.58
CA SER A 2 6.10 24.29 2.64
C SER A 2 6.05 25.05 1.32
N THR A 3 7.15 25.10 0.56
CA THR A 3 7.16 25.66 -0.81
C THR A 3 6.79 24.63 -1.88
N GLN A 4 6.49 23.39 -1.49
CA GLN A 4 6.24 22.27 -2.40
C GLN A 4 4.78 21.76 -2.38
N ASP A 5 3.96 22.28 -1.48
CA ASP A 5 2.59 21.80 -1.31
C ASP A 5 1.68 22.23 -2.47
N GLY A 6 1.88 23.42 -3.03
CA GLY A 6 1.19 23.87 -4.24
C GLY A 6 1.45 22.95 -5.43
N LEU A 7 2.72 22.61 -5.68
CA LEU A 7 3.09 21.68 -6.74
C LEU A 7 2.46 20.29 -6.52
N THR A 8 2.41 19.86 -5.25
CA THR A 8 1.76 18.60 -4.87
C THR A 8 0.26 18.63 -5.20
N LEU A 9 -0.42 19.72 -4.86
CA LEU A 9 -1.85 19.88 -5.08
C LEU A 9 -2.20 19.98 -6.56
N ILE A 10 -1.52 20.83 -7.34
CA ILE A 10 -1.83 20.97 -8.77
C ILE A 10 -1.57 19.67 -9.53
N GLY A 11 -0.46 18.98 -9.22
CA GLY A 11 -0.12 17.71 -9.85
C GLY A 11 -1.12 16.58 -9.55
N ALA A 12 -1.93 16.70 -8.50
CA ALA A 12 -2.96 15.73 -8.14
C ALA A 12 -4.39 16.16 -8.53
N ASN A 13 -4.55 17.38 -9.07
CA ASN A 13 -5.85 17.98 -9.34
C ASN A 13 -5.81 18.76 -10.66
N CYS A 14 -5.83 18.00 -11.75
CA CYS A 14 -6.05 18.48 -13.11
C CYS A 14 -6.74 17.40 -13.96
N GLU A 15 -7.05 17.68 -15.21
CA GLU A 15 -7.81 16.77 -16.10
C GLU A 15 -7.18 15.37 -16.17
N THR A 16 -5.85 15.28 -16.32
CA THR A 16 -5.15 14.00 -16.43
C THR A 16 -5.25 13.15 -15.17
N THR A 17 -5.51 13.75 -14.00
CA THR A 17 -5.67 13.05 -12.71
C THR A 17 -7.11 12.95 -12.24
N TYR A 18 -8.06 13.37 -13.07
CA TYR A 18 -9.50 13.23 -12.81
C TYR A 18 -10.17 12.30 -13.82
N GLU A 19 -9.49 12.00 -14.93
CA GLU A 19 -10.04 11.22 -16.04
C GLU A 19 -9.12 10.08 -16.51
N GLY A 20 -9.71 9.19 -17.33
CA GLY A 20 -8.98 8.14 -18.04
C GLY A 20 -8.20 7.15 -17.15
N PRO A 21 -7.03 6.67 -17.62
CA PRO A 21 -6.14 5.83 -16.83
C PRO A 21 -5.32 6.64 -15.82
N GLY A 22 -5.45 7.97 -15.79
CA GLY A 22 -4.71 8.80 -14.85
C GLY A 22 -5.39 8.89 -13.50
N ILE A 23 -6.73 9.11 -13.45
CA ILE A 23 -7.59 9.33 -12.24
C ILE A 23 -6.77 9.56 -10.94
N GLY A 24 -6.92 8.93 -9.78
CA GLY A 24 -6.14 9.28 -8.56
C GLY A 24 -4.59 9.18 -8.56
N PHE A 25 -3.88 9.37 -9.67
CA PHE A 25 -2.42 9.48 -9.79
C PHE A 25 -1.92 10.93 -9.56
N TRP A 26 -0.65 11.20 -9.86
CA TRP A 26 -0.03 12.52 -9.82
C TRP A 26 0.80 12.75 -11.09
N ASP A 27 0.55 13.87 -11.75
CA ASP A 27 1.16 14.21 -13.03
C ASP A 27 1.87 15.56 -12.95
N LEU A 28 3.17 15.56 -13.25
CA LEU A 28 3.98 16.78 -13.25
C LEU A 28 3.53 17.76 -14.35
N GLY A 29 2.97 17.25 -15.45
CA GLY A 29 2.46 18.07 -16.55
C GLY A 29 1.30 18.98 -16.16
N CYS A 30 0.58 18.68 -15.06
CA CYS A 30 -0.45 19.60 -14.54
C CYS A 30 0.13 20.97 -14.15
N ALA A 31 1.42 21.04 -13.77
CA ALA A 31 2.05 22.31 -13.41
C ALA A 31 2.17 23.26 -14.61
N ASP A 32 2.27 22.72 -15.82
CA ASP A 32 2.39 23.50 -17.07
C ASP A 32 1.07 24.17 -17.47
N LEU A 33 -0.05 23.77 -16.86
CA LEU A 33 -1.37 24.37 -17.07
C LEU A 33 -1.51 25.72 -16.35
N VAL A 34 -0.65 26.00 -15.38
CA VAL A 34 -0.71 27.23 -14.58
C VAL A 34 0.31 28.23 -15.11
N GLN A 35 -0.17 29.43 -15.45
CA GLN A 35 0.70 30.52 -15.88
C GLN A 35 1.44 31.10 -14.67
N VAL A 36 2.75 30.85 -14.61
CA VAL A 36 3.62 31.35 -13.54
C VAL A 36 4.55 32.43 -14.11
N PRO A 37 4.50 33.67 -13.58
CA PRO A 37 5.43 34.71 -14.00
C PRO A 37 6.90 34.37 -13.74
N ASP A 38 7.78 34.79 -14.65
CA ASP A 38 9.23 34.61 -14.48
C ASP A 38 9.78 35.38 -13.28
N GLY A 39 10.78 34.82 -12.61
CA GLY A 39 11.50 35.49 -11.52
C GLY A 39 10.78 35.55 -10.17
N ILE A 40 9.58 34.98 -10.04
CA ILE A 40 8.90 34.92 -8.74
C ILE A 40 9.54 33.89 -7.79
N ASP A 41 9.44 34.15 -6.50
CA ASP A 41 9.91 33.24 -5.45
C ASP A 41 9.09 31.93 -5.39
N GLN A 42 9.70 30.87 -4.87
CA GLN A 42 9.09 29.55 -4.73
C GLN A 42 7.81 29.57 -3.88
N SER A 43 7.74 30.45 -2.86
CA SER A 43 6.52 30.59 -2.04
C SER A 43 5.33 31.12 -2.84
N GLN A 44 5.56 32.12 -3.70
CA GLN A 44 4.53 32.70 -4.56
C GLN A 44 4.08 31.71 -5.63
N ARG A 45 5.04 30.98 -6.22
CA ARG A 45 4.74 29.89 -7.15
C ARG A 45 3.88 28.80 -6.53
N SER A 46 4.21 28.39 -5.30
CA SER A 46 3.41 27.41 -4.56
C SER A 46 1.99 27.93 -4.29
N ALA A 47 1.82 29.22 -4.01
CA ALA A 47 0.48 29.81 -3.83
C ALA A 47 -0.35 29.74 -5.12
N LEU A 48 0.22 30.14 -6.27
CA LEU A 48 -0.48 30.08 -7.56
C LEU A 48 -0.91 28.64 -7.92
N TYR A 49 -0.03 27.66 -7.72
CA TYR A 49 -0.38 26.25 -7.93
C TYR A 49 -1.47 25.77 -6.97
N ARG A 50 -1.41 26.18 -5.70
CA ARG A 50 -2.42 25.82 -4.71
C ARG A 50 -3.79 26.37 -5.08
N ASP A 51 -3.85 27.65 -5.46
CA ASP A 51 -5.10 28.32 -5.81
C ASP A 51 -5.71 27.66 -7.06
N ALA A 52 -4.93 27.44 -8.12
CA ALA A 52 -5.39 26.74 -9.31
C ALA A 52 -5.89 25.31 -9.03
N ALA A 53 -5.23 24.58 -8.13
CA ALA A 53 -5.66 23.24 -7.74
C ALA A 53 -6.99 23.27 -6.97
N VAL A 54 -7.18 24.24 -6.07
CA VAL A 54 -8.42 24.40 -5.30
C VAL A 54 -9.58 24.79 -6.22
N ASP A 55 -9.35 25.70 -7.16
CA ASP A 55 -10.33 26.08 -8.18
C ASP A 55 -10.75 24.86 -9.01
N TYR A 56 -9.77 24.07 -9.49
CA TYR A 56 -10.04 22.85 -10.25
C TYR A 56 -10.88 21.83 -9.46
N ILE A 57 -10.58 21.62 -8.17
CA ILE A 57 -11.38 20.75 -7.30
C ILE A 57 -12.82 21.27 -7.20
N GLY A 58 -12.99 22.59 -7.01
CA GLY A 58 -14.29 23.25 -6.90
C GLY A 58 -15.14 23.13 -8.16
N GLU A 59 -14.51 23.15 -9.34
CA GLU A 59 -15.18 22.96 -10.63
C GLU A 59 -15.53 21.49 -10.94
N ASN A 60 -14.87 20.53 -10.27
CA ASN A 60 -14.98 19.09 -10.55
C ASN A 60 -15.48 18.27 -9.33
N LEU A 61 -16.35 18.84 -8.51
CA LEU A 61 -16.82 18.22 -7.26
C LEU A 61 -17.54 16.87 -7.47
N ASP A 62 -18.15 16.64 -8.63
CA ASP A 62 -18.80 15.38 -9.00
C ASP A 62 -17.80 14.23 -9.19
N ARG A 63 -16.58 14.54 -9.61
CA ARG A 63 -15.48 13.57 -9.80
C ARG A 63 -14.71 13.29 -8.51
N VAL A 64 -14.71 14.21 -7.55
CA VAL A 64 -13.95 14.10 -6.29
C VAL A 64 -14.17 12.75 -5.58
N PRO A 65 -15.41 12.23 -5.38
CA PRO A 65 -15.59 10.92 -4.75
C PRO A 65 -14.90 9.78 -5.49
N THR A 66 -14.91 9.80 -6.82
CA THR A 66 -14.23 8.81 -7.65
C THR A 66 -12.72 8.90 -7.45
N VAL A 67 -12.15 10.11 -7.49
CA VAL A 67 -10.73 10.37 -7.25
C VAL A 67 -10.29 9.96 -5.84
N LEU A 68 -11.11 10.23 -4.82
CA LEU A 68 -10.83 9.86 -3.43
C LEU A 68 -10.79 8.34 -3.22
N MET A 69 -11.61 7.56 -3.92
CA MET A 69 -11.59 6.09 -3.87
C MET A 69 -10.49 5.49 -4.73
N ALA A 70 -10.23 6.13 -5.86
CA ALA A 70 -9.17 5.82 -6.79
C ALA A 70 -7.77 5.85 -6.14
N ARG A 71 -7.48 6.89 -5.34
CA ARG A 71 -6.17 7.09 -4.70
C ARG A 71 -5.76 5.89 -3.82
N PRO A 72 -6.56 5.42 -2.84
CA PRO A 72 -6.29 4.19 -2.10
C PRO A 72 -6.24 2.95 -2.98
N GLY A 73 -7.09 2.86 -4.01
CA GLY A 73 -7.09 1.71 -4.92
C GLY A 73 -5.75 1.52 -5.64
N ARG A 74 -5.16 2.63 -6.11
CA ARG A 74 -3.82 2.66 -6.72
C ARG A 74 -2.73 2.34 -5.71
N ASP A 75 -2.74 3.02 -4.57
CA ASP A 75 -1.71 2.84 -3.55
C ASP A 75 -1.71 1.40 -3.01
N LEU A 76 -2.88 0.83 -2.72
CA LEU A 76 -3.02 -0.56 -2.27
C LEU A 76 -2.86 -1.58 -3.41
N SER A 77 -2.53 -1.14 -4.63
CA SER A 77 -2.34 -1.99 -5.80
C SER A 77 -3.49 -2.95 -6.07
N VAL A 78 -4.73 -2.48 -5.86
CA VAL A 78 -5.96 -3.23 -6.17
C VAL A 78 -6.69 -2.66 -7.38
N TRP A 79 -6.22 -1.52 -7.90
CA TRP A 79 -6.79 -0.87 -9.06
C TRP A 79 -5.71 -0.29 -9.96
N ASP A 80 -5.94 -0.41 -11.27
CA ASP A 80 -5.12 0.08 -12.38
C ASP A 80 -3.61 -0.17 -12.25
N THR A 81 -3.25 -1.42 -11.95
CA THR A 81 -1.87 -1.80 -11.64
C THR A 81 -0.95 -1.81 -12.85
N GLU A 82 -1.48 -2.05 -14.07
CA GLU A 82 -0.63 -2.09 -15.27
C GLU A 82 -0.17 -0.69 -15.66
N THR A 83 -1.05 0.32 -15.64
CA THR A 83 -0.65 1.72 -15.84
C THR A 83 0.39 2.15 -14.81
N MET A 84 0.27 1.70 -13.55
CA MET A 84 1.30 1.96 -12.55
C MET A 84 2.65 1.29 -12.89
N ILE A 85 2.64 0.06 -13.40
CA ILE A 85 3.87 -0.62 -13.86
C ILE A 85 4.48 0.11 -15.07
N GLU A 86 3.66 0.61 -15.99
CA GLU A 86 4.10 1.37 -17.15
C GLU A 86 4.70 2.73 -16.77
N SER A 87 4.05 3.47 -15.86
CA SER A 87 4.57 4.75 -15.35
C SER A 87 5.93 4.60 -14.68
N ASN A 88 6.17 3.49 -13.98
CA ASN A 88 7.47 3.19 -13.37
C ASN A 88 8.62 3.06 -14.39
N VAL A 89 8.34 2.73 -15.65
CA VAL A 89 9.37 2.67 -16.71
C VAL A 89 9.94 4.06 -16.99
N ASN A 90 9.08 5.08 -16.97
CA ASN A 90 9.51 6.47 -17.13
C ASN A 90 10.37 6.95 -15.94
N GLU A 91 10.25 6.28 -14.78
CA GLU A 91 11.10 6.49 -13.61
C GLU A 91 12.37 5.62 -13.59
N GLY A 92 12.67 4.89 -14.68
CA GLY A 92 13.86 4.05 -14.81
C GLY A 92 13.75 2.65 -14.19
N ARG A 93 12.54 2.19 -13.85
CA ARG A 93 12.32 0.83 -13.32
C ARG A 93 11.87 -0.12 -14.42
N GLU A 94 12.51 -1.29 -14.45
CA GLU A 94 12.10 -2.36 -15.34
C GLU A 94 10.71 -2.91 -15.00
N ARG A 95 9.90 -3.22 -16.03
CA ARG A 95 8.53 -3.73 -15.87
C ARG A 95 8.46 -5.01 -15.05
N TRP A 96 9.41 -5.92 -15.29
CA TRP A 96 9.44 -7.22 -14.61
C TRP A 96 9.69 -7.06 -13.09
N ALA A 97 10.54 -6.11 -12.69
CA ALA A 97 10.83 -5.84 -11.29
C ALA A 97 9.59 -5.29 -10.58
N SER A 98 8.89 -4.34 -11.22
CA SER A 98 7.62 -3.79 -10.70
C SER A 98 6.55 -4.87 -10.54
N ARG A 99 6.48 -5.82 -11.49
CA ARG A 99 5.56 -6.95 -11.42
C ARG A 99 5.89 -7.91 -10.28
N ILE A 100 7.16 -8.19 -10.01
CA ILE A 100 7.57 -9.00 -8.84
C ILE A 100 7.15 -8.31 -7.54
N GLY A 101 7.39 -7.00 -7.42
CA GLY A 101 6.99 -6.22 -6.25
C GLY A 101 5.47 -6.26 -6.02
N LEU A 102 4.68 -6.19 -7.09
CA LEU A 102 3.22 -6.35 -7.02
C LEU A 102 2.80 -7.72 -6.50
N TRP A 103 3.36 -8.81 -7.06
CA TRP A 103 3.07 -10.16 -6.61
C TRP A 103 3.47 -10.40 -5.16
N GLN A 104 4.66 -9.93 -4.77
CA GLN A 104 5.13 -9.99 -3.38
C GLN A 104 4.13 -9.31 -2.45
N TYR A 105 3.67 -8.11 -2.80
CA TYR A 105 2.69 -7.38 -2.01
C TYR A 105 1.36 -8.15 -1.90
N TRP A 106 0.82 -8.67 -3.00
CA TRP A 106 -0.43 -9.46 -3.00
C TRP A 106 -0.34 -10.76 -2.19
N VAL A 107 0.84 -11.36 -2.05
CA VAL A 107 1.05 -12.53 -1.18
C VAL A 107 1.18 -12.11 0.28
N LEU A 108 1.91 -11.03 0.56
CA LEU A 108 2.16 -10.58 1.93
C LEU A 108 0.92 -10.01 2.61
N VAL A 109 0.05 -9.31 1.90
CA VAL A 109 -1.18 -8.73 2.48
C VAL A 109 -2.10 -9.77 3.15
N PRO A 110 -2.54 -10.87 2.48
CA PRO A 110 -3.38 -11.88 3.11
C PRO A 110 -2.64 -12.63 4.23
N LEU A 111 -1.33 -12.87 4.09
CA LEU A 111 -0.53 -13.42 5.18
C LEU A 111 -0.52 -12.46 6.38
N ALA A 112 -0.34 -11.16 6.16
CA ALA A 112 -0.38 -10.17 7.22
C ALA A 112 -1.74 -10.15 7.93
N ALA A 113 -2.84 -10.16 7.18
CA ALA A 113 -4.18 -10.19 7.73
C ALA A 113 -4.40 -11.40 8.66
N PHE A 114 -3.94 -12.59 8.25
CA PHE A 114 -4.01 -13.78 9.10
C PHE A 114 -3.18 -13.64 10.39
N GLY A 115 -2.00 -13.04 10.30
CA GLY A 115 -1.08 -12.91 11.44
C GLY A 115 -1.58 -11.88 12.43
N TRP A 116 -2.15 -10.78 11.93
CA TRP A 116 -2.82 -9.79 12.75
C TRP A 116 -4.02 -10.35 13.51
N TRP A 117 -4.80 -11.22 12.86
CA TRP A 117 -5.90 -11.93 13.51
C TRP A 117 -5.42 -12.89 14.60
N ARG A 118 -4.27 -13.54 14.38
CA ARG A 118 -3.67 -14.49 15.34
C ARG A 118 -2.84 -13.84 16.44
N TRP A 119 -2.51 -12.56 16.31
CA TRP A 119 -1.64 -11.85 17.23
C TRP A 119 -2.24 -11.82 18.65
N PRO A 120 -1.57 -12.38 19.66
CA PRO A 120 -2.17 -12.64 20.97
C PRO A 120 -2.36 -11.39 21.84
N SER A 121 -1.44 -10.41 21.74
CA SER A 121 -1.50 -9.17 22.53
C SER A 121 -2.00 -7.98 21.70
N PRO A 122 -3.17 -7.40 22.02
CA PRO A 122 -3.68 -6.21 21.35
C PRO A 122 -2.82 -4.96 21.63
N GLN A 123 -2.16 -4.88 22.78
CA GLN A 123 -1.30 -3.76 23.17
C GLN A 123 0.01 -3.74 22.35
N ALA A 124 0.58 -4.92 22.09
CA ALA A 124 1.83 -5.03 21.32
C ALA A 124 1.65 -4.71 19.83
N ARG A 125 0.46 -4.97 19.26
CA ARG A 125 0.18 -4.67 17.85
C ARG A 125 -0.22 -3.22 17.57
N TRP A 126 -0.65 -2.47 18.58
CA TRP A 126 -1.22 -1.13 18.39
C TRP A 126 -0.27 -0.15 17.68
N PRO A 127 1.01 0.01 18.09
CA PRO A 127 1.92 0.95 17.42
C PRO A 127 2.08 0.64 15.93
N VAL A 128 2.12 -0.64 15.56
CA VAL A 128 2.30 -1.08 14.18
C VAL A 128 1.05 -0.84 13.34
N LEU A 129 -0.13 -1.13 13.90
CA LEU A 129 -1.41 -0.86 13.24
C LEU A 129 -1.66 0.63 13.03
N VAL A 130 -1.23 1.49 13.97
CA VAL A 130 -1.32 2.94 13.82
C VAL A 130 -0.52 3.41 12.60
N MET A 131 0.71 2.91 12.42
CA MET A 131 1.52 3.24 11.23
C MET A 131 0.81 2.87 9.93
N ALA A 132 0.24 1.66 9.86
CA ALA A 132 -0.50 1.22 8.68
C ALA A 132 -1.76 2.05 8.43
N THR A 133 -2.51 2.35 9.50
CA THR A 133 -3.75 3.12 9.42
C THR A 133 -3.49 4.54 8.96
N LEU A 134 -2.46 5.19 9.49
CA LEU A 134 -2.09 6.55 9.11
C LEU A 134 -1.74 6.66 7.62
N SER A 135 -0.99 5.69 7.08
CA SER A 135 -0.73 5.64 5.63
C SER A 135 -2.02 5.61 4.82
N ILE A 136 -2.93 4.69 5.15
CA ILE A 136 -4.21 4.50 4.45
C ILE A 136 -5.08 5.76 4.50
N VAL A 137 -5.11 6.45 5.65
CA VAL A 137 -5.92 7.66 5.85
C VAL A 137 -5.36 8.87 5.08
N VAL A 138 -4.05 8.95 4.90
CA VAL A 138 -3.40 10.11 4.25
C VAL A 138 -3.50 10.05 2.73
N ILE A 139 -3.49 8.86 2.13
CA ILE A 139 -3.50 8.67 0.67
C ILE A 139 -4.65 9.38 -0.07
N PRO A 140 -5.92 9.31 0.39
CA PRO A 140 -7.02 10.02 -0.27
C PRO A 140 -6.77 11.53 -0.41
N ALA A 141 -6.06 12.15 0.55
CA ALA A 141 -5.86 13.59 0.56
C ALA A 141 -4.85 14.09 -0.49
N PHE A 142 -3.85 13.27 -0.84
CA PHE A 142 -2.76 13.67 -1.73
C PHE A 142 -2.90 13.06 -3.12
N TYR A 143 -2.43 11.84 -3.31
CA TYR A 143 -2.54 11.08 -4.54
C TYR A 143 -2.15 9.62 -4.29
N GLY A 144 -2.53 8.72 -5.20
CA GLY A 144 -2.37 7.28 -5.05
C GLY A 144 -1.13 6.75 -5.76
N ILE A 145 -0.03 6.59 -5.02
CA ILE A 145 1.14 5.81 -5.46
C ILE A 145 1.65 4.93 -4.33
N PRO A 146 2.14 3.69 -4.59
CA PRO A 146 2.64 2.76 -3.56
C PRO A 146 3.72 3.31 -2.61
N ARG A 147 4.28 4.49 -2.90
CA ARG A 147 5.25 5.16 -2.05
C ARG A 147 4.67 5.60 -0.70
N PHE A 148 3.37 5.86 -0.60
CA PHE A 148 2.75 6.36 0.63
C PHE A 148 2.38 5.27 1.63
N ARG A 149 2.25 4.02 1.19
CA ARG A 149 2.12 2.86 2.07
C ARG A 149 3.42 2.29 2.64
N ILE A 150 4.60 2.87 2.41
CA ILE A 150 5.86 2.37 2.99
C ILE A 150 5.76 2.11 4.52
N PRO A 151 5.16 3.00 5.33
CA PRO A 151 4.94 2.71 6.75
C PRO A 151 4.02 1.50 7.00
N ALA A 152 3.00 1.30 6.16
CA ALA A 152 2.12 0.13 6.22
C ALA A 152 2.84 -1.16 5.79
N GLU A 153 3.83 -1.09 4.89
CA GLU A 153 4.60 -2.27 4.47
C GLU A 153 5.37 -2.90 5.64
N ILE A 154 5.84 -2.10 6.60
CA ILE A 154 6.44 -2.60 7.85
C ILE A 154 5.42 -3.45 8.62
N ALA A 155 4.19 -2.96 8.75
CA ALA A 155 3.11 -3.70 9.41
C ALA A 155 2.74 -4.98 8.65
N ILE A 156 2.71 -4.92 7.32
CA ILE A 156 2.43 -6.08 6.48
C ILE A 156 3.50 -7.16 6.69
N VAL A 157 4.79 -6.80 6.67
CA VAL A 157 5.89 -7.75 6.88
C VAL A 157 5.85 -8.36 8.29
N LEU A 158 5.61 -7.56 9.32
CA LEU A 158 5.51 -8.07 10.70
C LEU A 158 4.32 -9.01 10.89
N GLY A 159 3.15 -8.65 10.35
CA GLY A 159 1.98 -9.53 10.36
C GLY A 159 2.24 -10.83 9.61
N ALA A 160 2.87 -10.76 8.43
CA ALA A 160 3.20 -11.95 7.64
C ALA A 160 4.19 -12.86 8.37
N ALA A 161 5.18 -12.30 9.09
CA ALA A 161 6.11 -13.06 9.91
C ALA A 161 5.39 -13.84 11.04
N VAL A 162 4.42 -13.22 11.71
CA VAL A 162 3.60 -13.88 12.73
C VAL A 162 2.77 -15.03 12.13
N SER A 163 2.25 -14.87 10.93
CA SER A 163 1.56 -15.96 10.21
C SER A 163 2.48 -17.14 9.93
N VAL A 164 3.69 -16.86 9.43
CA VAL A 164 4.68 -17.89 9.16
C VAL A 164 5.05 -18.63 10.44
N ASP A 165 5.31 -17.92 11.54
CA ASP A 165 5.62 -18.53 12.84
C ASP A 165 4.47 -19.43 13.34
N ALA A 166 3.23 -18.95 13.28
CA ALA A 166 2.06 -19.72 13.68
C ALA A 166 1.88 -21.01 12.84
N ILE A 167 2.10 -20.93 11.53
CA ILE A 167 2.04 -22.08 10.63
C ILE A 167 3.16 -23.08 10.96
N VAL A 168 4.39 -22.60 11.14
CA VAL A 168 5.56 -23.43 11.47
C VAL A 168 5.36 -24.16 12.79
N GLN A 169 4.91 -23.47 13.84
CA GLN A 169 4.63 -24.09 15.14
C GLN A 169 3.56 -25.18 15.04
N ARG A 170 2.50 -24.95 14.25
CA ARG A 170 1.45 -25.95 14.04
C ARG A 170 1.99 -27.19 13.32
N VAL A 171 2.79 -27.02 12.26
CA VAL A 171 3.39 -28.14 11.51
C VAL A 171 4.37 -28.93 12.38
N VAL A 172 5.21 -28.26 13.16
CA VAL A 172 6.16 -28.93 14.07
C VAL A 172 5.41 -29.66 15.21
N GLY A 173 4.38 -29.06 15.78
CA GLY A 173 3.55 -29.67 16.82
C GLY A 173 2.81 -30.93 16.35
N MET A 174 2.29 -30.92 15.13
CA MET A 174 1.66 -32.11 14.52
C MET A 174 2.67 -33.25 14.34
N ARG A 175 3.87 -32.96 13.82
CA ARG A 175 4.93 -33.98 13.65
C ARG A 175 5.36 -34.62 14.98
N ARG A 176 5.47 -33.83 16.05
CA ARG A 176 5.79 -34.35 17.39
C ARG A 176 4.70 -35.27 17.93
N SER A 177 3.44 -34.90 17.75
CA SER A 177 2.29 -35.70 18.21
C SER A 177 2.16 -37.02 17.45
N SER A 178 2.38 -37.02 16.12
CA SER A 178 2.38 -38.23 15.32
C SER A 178 3.53 -39.19 15.69
N SER A 179 4.73 -38.67 15.98
CA SER A 179 5.87 -39.49 16.41
C SER A 179 5.63 -40.15 17.78
N ALA A 180 5.02 -39.41 18.72
CA ALA A 180 4.65 -39.93 20.04
C ALA A 180 3.58 -41.03 19.94
N ASN A 181 2.53 -40.84 19.14
CA ASN A 181 1.51 -41.87 18.91
C ASN A 181 2.08 -43.14 18.28
N ASN A 182 3.02 -43.01 17.33
CA ASN A 182 3.67 -44.18 16.71
C ASN A 182 4.52 -44.97 17.72
N HIS A 183 5.26 -44.29 18.60
CA HIS A 183 6.03 -44.97 19.67
C HIS A 183 5.11 -45.70 20.66
N SER A 184 3.98 -45.11 21.04
CA SER A 184 3.01 -45.78 21.92
C SER A 184 2.35 -46.99 21.25
N ALA A 185 2.07 -46.93 19.94
CA ALA A 185 1.52 -48.06 19.20
C ALA A 185 2.49 -49.24 19.10
N THR A 186 3.80 -48.99 18.88
CA THR A 186 4.83 -50.04 18.85
C THR A 186 5.03 -50.72 20.20
N ILE A 187 4.88 -50.01 21.32
CA ILE A 187 5.00 -50.60 22.67
C ILE A 187 3.74 -51.42 23.03
N ALA A 188 2.58 -51.09 22.45
CA ALA A 188 1.32 -51.75 22.73
C ALA A 188 1.08 -53.04 21.91
N GLU A 189 1.94 -53.37 20.95
CA GLU A 189 1.87 -54.63 20.19
C GLU A 189 2.41 -55.76 21.09
N PRO A 190 1.54 -56.62 21.66
CA PRO A 190 2.02 -57.72 22.48
C PRO A 190 2.67 -58.72 21.54
N SER A 191 3.87 -59.16 21.87
CA SER A 191 4.47 -60.37 21.32
C SER A 191 3.51 -61.54 21.56
N GLY A 192 2.64 -61.78 20.59
CA GLY A 192 1.80 -62.96 20.46
C GLY A 192 2.70 -64.13 20.12
N VAL A 193 3.38 -64.65 21.15
CA VAL A 193 3.93 -65.99 21.14
C VAL A 193 2.79 -66.92 21.48
N THR A 194 2.31 -67.64 20.47
CA THR A 194 2.11 -69.10 20.45
C THR A 194 1.83 -69.52 19.02
#